data_AF-A0A0S8IWZ5-F1
#
_entry.id   AF-A0A0S8IWZ5-F1
#
_cell.length_a   1.000
_cell.length_b   1.000
_cell.length_c   1.000
_cell.angle_alpha   90.00
_cell.angle_beta   90.00
_cell.angle_gamma   90.00
#
_symmetry.space_group_name_H-M   'P 1'
#
loop_
_entity.id
_entity.type
_entity.pdbx_description
1 polymer ?
#
loop_
_entity_poly.entity_id
_entity_poly.type
_entity_poly.pdbx_seq_one_letter_code
_entity_poly.pdbx_strand_id
1 'polypeptide(L)'
;VLSTNYPTGDGWWSRMDVWKKDNYVYWVDWALDPETWYHVGQITVLDITDPTDPIPIVVDTCLPRAPTAIWIKDNYAYVSLADYEMGPHEWINGGLIVLDVSDPYNIDSLGFFEVPREAYNVYIKGNFAYISAHLSFFEGDGVYVLDISDPTNPTLVTYYDTPGIPKDVFVDEPYVLVAEHNSLLVFEASFLSVPGDANSDGIVNSSDVVYLIDYLFKNGPEPSDPNAADVNFDCQINSADVVYLIDYLFRGGPFPQFGCVS
;
A
#
# COMPACT_ATOMS: atom_id res chain seq x y z
N VAL A 1 12.19 -27.72 -1.01
CA VAL A 1 11.87 -27.03 -2.29
C VAL A 1 10.40 -27.29 -2.55
N LEU A 2 9.53 -26.34 -2.23
CA LEU A 2 8.10 -26.48 -2.53
C LEU A 2 7.88 -26.13 -4.00
N SER A 3 7.63 -27.15 -4.82
CA SER A 3 6.75 -26.98 -5.97
C SER A 3 5.36 -27.33 -5.47
N THR A 4 4.46 -26.37 -5.31
CA THR A 4 3.04 -26.74 -5.21
C THR A 4 2.66 -27.29 -6.58
N ASN A 5 2.68 -28.62 -6.70
CA ASN A 5 2.00 -29.27 -7.80
C ASN A 5 0.52 -29.24 -7.43
N TYR A 6 -0.17 -28.16 -7.76
CA TYR A 6 -1.60 -28.30 -8.04
C TYR A 6 -1.68 -29.10 -9.35
N PRO A 7 -2.19 -30.35 -9.34
CA PRO A 7 -2.35 -31.11 -10.55
C PRO A 7 -3.71 -30.75 -11.14
N THR A 8 -3.77 -29.73 -11.99
CA THR A 8 -4.91 -29.53 -12.88
C THR A 8 -4.37 -29.21 -14.26
N GLY A 9 -4.79 -29.99 -15.25
CA GLY A 9 -4.17 -30.12 -16.56
C GLY A 9 -3.74 -28.81 -17.22
N ASP A 10 -2.52 -28.82 -17.75
CA ASP A 10 -2.04 -27.98 -18.85
C ASP A 10 -1.92 -26.44 -18.63
N GLY A 11 -2.08 -25.93 -17.41
CA GLY A 11 -1.91 -24.49 -17.10
C GLY A 11 -0.51 -24.11 -16.56
N TRP A 12 0.14 -23.12 -17.18
CA TRP A 12 1.38 -22.50 -16.67
C TRP A 12 1.03 -21.48 -15.60
N TRP A 13 1.28 -21.79 -14.33
CA TRP A 13 1.16 -20.81 -13.23
C TRP A 13 2.41 -19.95 -13.17
N SER A 14 2.21 -18.63 -13.13
CA SER A 14 3.29 -17.68 -12.91
C SER A 14 3.31 -17.29 -11.45
N ARG A 15 4.45 -17.56 -10.79
CA ARG A 15 4.67 -17.18 -9.39
C ARG A 15 5.20 -15.76 -9.34
N MET A 16 4.55 -14.92 -8.55
CA MET A 16 4.81 -13.49 -8.58
C MET A 16 5.63 -13.05 -7.38
N ASP A 17 5.06 -13.19 -6.18
CA ASP A 17 5.68 -12.68 -4.96
C ASP A 17 5.31 -13.51 -3.73
N VAL A 18 6.11 -13.37 -2.68
CA VAL A 18 6.02 -14.17 -1.46
C VAL A 18 6.28 -13.32 -0.22
N TRP A 19 5.43 -13.48 0.78
CA TRP A 19 5.55 -12.81 2.07
C TRP A 19 5.56 -13.81 3.22
N LYS A 20 6.46 -13.61 4.19
CA LYS A 20 6.48 -14.39 5.43
C LYS A 20 5.89 -13.57 6.58
N LYS A 21 4.87 -14.13 7.25
CA LYS A 21 4.31 -13.62 8.50
C LYS A 21 4.29 -14.76 9.52
N ASP A 22 5.00 -14.57 10.63
CA ASP A 22 5.14 -15.58 11.70
C ASP A 22 5.61 -16.95 11.16
N ASN A 23 4.81 -18.00 11.39
CA ASN A 23 5.02 -19.36 10.91
C ASN A 23 4.33 -19.62 9.56
N TYR A 24 3.88 -18.59 8.86
CA TYR A 24 3.17 -18.74 7.59
C TYR A 24 3.91 -18.04 6.46
N VAL A 25 3.85 -18.66 5.30
CA VAL A 25 4.25 -18.05 4.03
C VAL A 25 2.99 -17.88 3.19
N TYR A 26 2.76 -16.67 2.73
CA TYR A 26 1.73 -16.30 1.79
C TYR A 26 2.40 -16.08 0.45
N TRP A 27 1.89 -16.72 -0.59
CA TRP A 27 2.32 -16.44 -1.95
C TRP A 27 1.14 -15.92 -2.75
N VAL A 28 1.44 -15.17 -3.80
CA VAL A 28 0.48 -14.80 -4.84
C VAL A 28 0.87 -15.37 -6.19
N ASP A 29 -0.10 -15.99 -6.84
CA ASP A 29 0.07 -16.69 -8.12
C ASP A 29 -1.10 -16.39 -9.04
N TRP A 30 -0.87 -16.56 -10.35
CA TRP A 30 -1.95 -16.59 -11.33
C TRP A 30 -1.70 -17.61 -12.44
N ALA A 31 -2.79 -18.04 -13.06
CA ALA A 31 -2.78 -18.81 -14.29
C ALA A 31 -3.72 -18.19 -15.32
N LEU A 32 -3.44 -18.49 -16.58
CA LEU A 32 -4.37 -18.27 -17.67
C LEU A 32 -5.35 -19.45 -17.70
N ASP A 33 -6.63 -19.19 -17.52
CA ASP A 33 -7.68 -20.16 -17.78
C ASP A 33 -7.70 -20.48 -19.29
N PRO A 34 -7.45 -21.73 -19.72
CA PRO A 34 -7.38 -22.07 -21.14
C PRO A 34 -8.74 -22.04 -21.86
N GLU A 35 -9.85 -22.09 -21.12
CA GLU A 35 -11.20 -22.05 -21.68
C GLU A 35 -11.66 -20.62 -21.89
N THR A 36 -11.44 -19.75 -20.90
CA THR A 36 -11.93 -18.37 -20.91
C THR A 36 -10.88 -17.36 -21.33
N TRP A 37 -9.61 -17.76 -21.35
CA TRP A 37 -8.45 -16.88 -21.50
C TRP A 37 -8.33 -15.83 -20.38
N TYR A 38 -9.11 -15.93 -19.29
CA TYR A 38 -8.98 -15.01 -18.17
C TYR A 38 -7.80 -15.36 -17.27
N HIS A 39 -7.17 -14.32 -16.70
CA HIS A 39 -6.25 -14.50 -15.60
C HIS A 39 -7.01 -14.80 -14.31
N VAL A 40 -6.72 -15.94 -13.70
CA VAL A 40 -7.26 -16.34 -12.40
C VAL A 40 -6.14 -16.23 -11.39
N GLY A 41 -6.28 -15.31 -10.43
CA GLY A 41 -5.33 -15.10 -9.35
C GLY A 41 -5.77 -15.82 -8.06
N GLN A 42 -4.80 -16.24 -7.25
CA GLN A 42 -5.05 -16.83 -5.94
C GLN A 42 -3.95 -16.47 -4.94
N ILE A 43 -4.25 -16.66 -3.65
CA ILE A 43 -3.27 -16.72 -2.58
C ILE A 43 -3.10 -18.15 -2.11
N THR A 44 -1.86 -18.59 -2.01
CA THR A 44 -1.53 -19.87 -1.36
C THR A 44 -0.88 -19.60 -0.02
N VAL A 45 -1.30 -20.34 1.00
CA VAL A 45 -0.73 -20.25 2.35
C VAL A 45 -0.05 -21.56 2.70
N LEU A 46 1.13 -21.46 3.29
CA LEU A 46 1.92 -22.59 3.79
C LEU A 46 2.20 -22.37 5.28
N ASP A 47 1.86 -23.34 6.11
CA ASP A 47 2.40 -23.44 7.46
C ASP A 47 3.84 -23.95 7.38
N ILE A 48 4.77 -23.13 7.85
CA ILE A 48 6.21 -23.39 7.89
C ILE A 48 6.72 -23.47 9.33
N THR A 49 5.87 -23.85 10.29
CA THR A 49 6.27 -24.14 11.68
C THR A 49 7.44 -25.13 11.71
N ASP A 50 7.41 -26.14 10.83
CA ASP A 50 8.61 -26.90 10.44
C ASP A 50 9.03 -26.50 9.02
N PRO A 51 10.11 -25.71 8.84
CA PRO A 51 10.54 -25.29 7.51
C PRO A 51 11.10 -26.44 6.66
N THR A 52 11.36 -27.61 7.26
CA THR A 52 11.79 -28.81 6.53
C THR A 52 10.61 -29.64 6.01
N ASP A 53 9.42 -29.45 6.57
CA ASP A 53 8.17 -30.07 6.14
C ASP A 53 7.00 -29.06 6.08
N PRO A 54 7.01 -28.12 5.11
CA PRO A 54 5.94 -27.13 4.96
C PRO A 54 4.59 -27.76 4.59
N ILE A 55 3.51 -27.31 5.23
CA ILE A 55 2.16 -27.85 5.04
C ILE A 55 1.30 -26.84 4.28
N PRO A 56 0.78 -27.16 3.08
CA PRO A 56 -0.19 -26.33 2.38
C PRO A 56 -1.50 -26.21 3.15
N ILE A 57 -1.97 -24.97 3.32
CA ILE A 57 -3.30 -24.66 3.82
C ILE A 57 -4.19 -24.40 2.60
N VAL A 58 -5.25 -25.19 2.47
CA VAL A 58 -6.23 -25.01 1.40
C VAL A 58 -7.14 -23.85 1.79
N VAL A 59 -7.00 -22.75 1.06
CA VAL A 59 -7.87 -21.57 1.15
C VAL A 59 -8.57 -21.38 -0.19
N ASP A 60 -9.86 -21.06 -0.16
CA ASP A 60 -10.61 -20.70 -1.36
C ASP A 60 -10.47 -19.20 -1.59
N THR A 61 -9.42 -18.80 -2.32
CA THR A 61 -9.19 -17.40 -2.67
C THR A 61 -9.21 -17.25 -4.18
N CYS A 62 -10.21 -16.53 -4.68
CA CYS A 62 -10.28 -16.12 -6.07
C CYS A 62 -10.06 -14.60 -6.13
N LEU A 63 -8.88 -14.19 -6.59
CA LEU A 63 -8.59 -12.79 -6.82
C LEU A 63 -9.24 -12.35 -8.13
N PRO A 64 -9.76 -11.12 -8.22
CA PRO A 64 -10.51 -10.66 -9.39
C PRO A 64 -9.62 -10.49 -10.64
N ARG A 65 -8.29 -10.48 -10.47
CA ARG A 65 -7.27 -10.25 -11.50
C ARG A 65 -5.98 -10.98 -11.11
N ALA A 66 -5.00 -11.04 -12.01
CA ALA A 66 -3.67 -11.58 -11.71
C ALA A 66 -2.97 -10.73 -10.65
N PRO A 67 -2.57 -11.26 -9.49
CA PRO A 67 -1.71 -10.55 -8.57
C PRO A 67 -0.29 -10.38 -9.12
N THR A 68 0.42 -9.37 -8.63
CA THR A 68 1.80 -9.04 -9.04
C THR A 68 2.76 -8.92 -7.86
N ALA A 69 2.29 -8.44 -6.71
CA ALA A 69 3.05 -8.37 -5.47
C ALA A 69 2.14 -8.52 -4.25
N ILE A 70 2.72 -8.90 -3.11
CA ILE A 70 2.01 -9.01 -1.83
C ILE A 70 2.81 -8.36 -0.70
N TRP A 71 2.15 -7.51 0.07
CA TRP A 71 2.69 -6.97 1.31
C TRP A 71 1.75 -7.28 2.46
N ILE A 72 2.26 -7.76 3.61
CA ILE A 72 1.41 -8.01 4.79
C ILE A 72 1.85 -7.11 5.94
N LYS A 73 0.91 -6.33 6.45
CA LYS A 73 1.06 -5.53 7.66
C LYS A 73 -0.02 -5.94 8.65
N ASP A 74 0.41 -6.34 9.86
CA ASP A 74 -0.48 -6.82 10.92
C ASP A 74 -1.40 -7.93 10.41
N ASN A 75 -2.71 -7.68 10.36
CA ASN A 75 -3.73 -8.63 9.92
C ASN A 75 -4.16 -8.46 8.46
N TYR A 76 -3.55 -7.55 7.71
CA TYR A 76 -4.01 -7.23 6.35
C TYR A 76 -2.94 -7.55 5.32
N ALA A 77 -3.35 -8.24 4.26
CA ALA A 77 -2.56 -8.42 3.05
C ALA A 77 -3.02 -7.40 2.00
N TYR A 78 -2.04 -6.74 1.40
CA TYR A 78 -2.19 -5.73 0.37
C TYR A 78 -1.59 -6.33 -0.90
N VAL A 79 -2.42 -6.57 -1.89
CA VAL A 79 -2.03 -7.30 -3.10
C VAL A 79 -2.25 -6.41 -4.30
N SER A 80 -1.17 -6.09 -5.02
CA SER A 80 -1.27 -5.39 -6.30
C SER A 80 -1.76 -6.35 -7.38
N LEU A 81 -2.61 -5.86 -8.25
CA LEU A 81 -3.28 -6.61 -9.30
C LEU A 81 -2.98 -5.98 -10.67
N ALA A 82 -2.60 -6.83 -11.62
CA ALA A 82 -2.38 -6.46 -13.00
C ALA A 82 -3.69 -6.02 -13.69
N ASP A 83 -3.54 -5.22 -14.74
CA ASP A 83 -4.59 -5.02 -15.73
C ASP A 83 -4.69 -6.26 -16.64
N TYR A 84 -5.78 -6.37 -17.38
CA TYR A 84 -5.91 -7.44 -18.38
C TYR A 84 -6.83 -7.02 -19.53
N GLU A 85 -6.46 -7.43 -20.75
CA GLU A 85 -7.21 -7.20 -21.97
C GLU A 85 -8.30 -8.28 -22.14
N MET A 86 -9.58 -7.92 -22.00
CA MET A 86 -10.69 -8.85 -22.24
C MET A 86 -11.04 -9.01 -23.73
N GLY A 87 -10.35 -8.29 -24.62
CA GLY A 87 -10.59 -8.27 -26.06
C GLY A 87 -10.21 -6.92 -26.68
N PRO A 88 -10.37 -6.78 -28.01
CA PRO A 88 -9.97 -5.55 -28.70
C PRO A 88 -10.78 -4.37 -28.15
N HIS A 89 -10.09 -3.50 -27.40
CA HIS A 89 -10.58 -2.26 -26.79
C HIS A 89 -11.35 -2.36 -25.45
N GLU A 90 -11.35 -3.51 -24.76
CA GLU A 90 -11.88 -3.63 -23.40
C GLU A 90 -10.77 -3.99 -22.41
N TRP A 91 -10.37 -3.00 -21.60
CA TRP A 91 -9.33 -3.13 -20.58
C TRP A 91 -9.99 -3.13 -19.20
N ILE A 92 -9.70 -4.18 -18.43
CA ILE A 92 -9.90 -4.09 -16.99
C ILE A 92 -8.62 -3.54 -16.41
N ASN A 93 -8.74 -2.42 -15.70
CA ASN A 93 -7.67 -1.76 -14.96
C ASN A 93 -6.98 -2.70 -13.96
N GLY A 94 -5.84 -2.31 -13.40
CA GLY A 94 -5.24 -2.99 -12.26
C GLY A 94 -5.76 -2.43 -10.93
N GLY A 95 -5.10 -2.74 -9.84
CA GLY A 95 -5.49 -2.14 -8.56
C GLY A 95 -4.81 -2.73 -7.34
N LEU A 96 -5.33 -2.33 -6.19
CA LEU A 96 -4.97 -2.87 -4.88
C LEU A 96 -6.19 -3.58 -4.29
N ILE A 97 -6.04 -4.86 -3.97
CA ILE A 97 -7.01 -5.57 -3.13
C ILE A 97 -6.45 -5.72 -1.71
N VAL A 98 -7.30 -5.46 -0.73
CA VAL A 98 -6.98 -5.63 0.70
C VAL A 98 -7.73 -6.84 1.22
N LEU A 99 -7.01 -7.73 1.90
CA LEU A 99 -7.53 -8.98 2.42
C LEU A 99 -7.29 -9.08 3.92
N ASP A 100 -8.26 -9.62 4.66
CA ASP A 100 -8.07 -10.06 6.05
C ASP A 100 -7.29 -11.38 6.05
N VAL A 101 -6.13 -11.37 6.69
CA VAL A 101 -5.25 -12.52 6.93
C VAL A 101 -4.94 -12.66 8.43
N SER A 102 -5.88 -12.26 9.29
CA SER A 102 -5.84 -12.51 10.72
C SER A 102 -5.93 -14.00 11.04
N ASP A 103 -6.68 -14.76 10.23
CA ASP A 103 -6.76 -16.20 10.26
C ASP A 103 -6.19 -16.79 8.95
N PRO A 104 -5.03 -17.48 8.97
CA PRO A 104 -4.43 -18.06 7.77
C PRO A 104 -5.28 -19.18 7.13
N TYR A 105 -6.30 -19.68 7.83
CA TYR A 105 -7.24 -20.68 7.32
C TYR A 105 -8.48 -20.06 6.68
N ASN A 106 -8.73 -18.76 6.88
CA ASN A 106 -9.90 -18.04 6.39
C ASN A 106 -9.50 -16.64 5.93
N ILE A 107 -9.31 -16.48 4.62
CA ILE A 107 -8.91 -15.20 4.01
C ILE A 107 -10.14 -14.55 3.37
N ASP A 108 -10.47 -13.35 3.82
CA ASP A 108 -11.62 -12.58 3.32
C ASP A 108 -11.17 -11.33 2.55
N SER A 109 -11.84 -11.02 1.45
CA SER A 109 -11.64 -9.73 0.76
C SER A 109 -12.35 -8.61 1.49
N LEU A 110 -11.61 -7.54 1.85
CA LEU A 110 -12.14 -6.41 2.60
C LEU A 110 -12.43 -5.19 1.72
N GLY A 111 -11.46 -4.82 0.88
CA GLY A 111 -11.49 -3.57 0.14
C GLY A 111 -10.77 -3.70 -1.19
N PHE A 112 -11.12 -2.81 -2.12
CA PHE A 112 -10.51 -2.76 -3.43
C PHE A 112 -10.42 -1.32 -3.92
N PHE A 113 -9.25 -0.94 -4.44
CA PHE A 113 -9.05 0.34 -5.12
C PHE A 113 -8.53 0.10 -6.53
N GLU A 114 -9.24 0.66 -7.51
CA GLU A 114 -8.86 0.56 -8.91
C GLU A 114 -7.76 1.56 -9.25
N VAL A 115 -6.66 1.05 -9.79
CA VAL A 115 -5.61 1.86 -10.40
C VAL A 115 -5.80 1.77 -11.91
N PRO A 116 -5.89 2.89 -12.66
CA PRO A 116 -6.24 2.88 -14.09
C PRO A 116 -5.11 2.35 -15.01
N ARG A 117 -4.25 1.48 -14.48
CA ARG A 117 -3.00 0.95 -15.06
C ARG A 117 -2.70 -0.42 -14.44
N GLU A 118 -1.73 -1.14 -14.99
CA GLU A 118 -1.17 -2.35 -14.36
C GLU A 118 -0.46 -1.98 -13.05
N ALA A 119 -0.88 -2.53 -11.91
CA ALA A 119 -0.14 -2.36 -10.66
C ALA A 119 0.97 -3.42 -10.59
N TYR A 120 2.23 -2.99 -10.48
CA TYR A 120 3.40 -3.87 -10.46
C TYR A 120 3.82 -4.30 -9.06
N ASN A 121 3.88 -3.35 -8.13
CA ASN A 121 4.30 -3.60 -6.76
C ASN A 121 3.55 -2.70 -5.78
N VAL A 122 3.53 -3.10 -4.52
CA VAL A 122 2.96 -2.34 -3.41
C VAL A 122 3.93 -2.32 -2.22
N TYR A 123 4.20 -1.11 -1.72
CA TYR A 123 4.94 -0.91 -0.47
C TYR A 123 4.04 -0.25 0.57
N ILE A 124 4.06 -0.78 1.80
CA ILE A 124 3.22 -0.28 2.89
C ILE A 124 4.09 0.41 3.94
N LYS A 125 3.77 1.66 4.25
CA LYS A 125 4.40 2.46 5.32
C LYS A 125 3.31 3.21 6.08
N GLY A 126 3.25 3.03 7.39
CA GLY A 126 2.19 3.65 8.19
C GLY A 126 0.80 3.27 7.65
N ASN A 127 -0.04 4.28 7.43
CA ASN A 127 -1.37 4.12 6.83
C ASN A 127 -1.41 4.35 5.32
N PHE A 128 -0.26 4.22 4.63
CA PHE A 128 -0.17 4.46 3.21
C PHE A 128 0.30 3.23 2.43
N ALA A 129 -0.33 3.02 1.28
CA ALA A 129 0.11 2.08 0.26
C ALA A 129 0.65 2.84 -0.95
N TYR A 130 1.87 2.51 -1.35
CA TYR A 130 2.56 3.08 -2.49
C TYR A 130 2.59 2.03 -3.58
N ILE A 131 1.99 2.33 -4.73
CA ILE A 131 1.77 1.36 -5.80
C ILE A 131 2.48 1.85 -7.05
N SER A 132 3.50 1.13 -7.50
CA SER A 132 4.10 1.36 -8.81
C SER A 132 3.15 0.84 -9.88
N ALA A 133 2.85 1.66 -10.88
CA ALA A 133 1.93 1.28 -11.96
C ALA A 133 2.35 1.86 -13.31
N HIS A 134 2.13 1.09 -14.38
CA HIS A 134 2.39 1.53 -15.75
C HIS A 134 1.35 0.94 -16.70
N LEU A 135 1.07 1.65 -17.78
CA LEU A 135 0.11 1.23 -18.80
C LEU A 135 0.82 1.00 -20.12
N SER A 136 1.01 -0.26 -20.50
CA SER A 136 1.86 -0.69 -21.63
C SER A 136 1.52 -0.11 -23.00
N PHE A 137 0.35 0.51 -23.16
CA PHE A 137 -0.17 0.99 -24.45
C PHE A 137 -0.48 2.49 -24.49
N PHE A 138 -0.34 3.23 -23.38
CA PHE A 138 -0.67 4.65 -23.28
C PHE A 138 0.37 5.40 -22.46
N GLU A 139 0.36 6.73 -22.51
CA GLU A 139 1.20 7.54 -21.65
C GLU A 139 0.76 7.43 -20.17
N GLY A 140 1.74 7.23 -19.32
CA GLY A 140 1.68 7.50 -17.90
C GLY A 140 2.14 6.34 -17.05
N ASP A 141 3.10 6.68 -16.24
CA ASP A 141 3.88 5.81 -15.42
C ASP A 141 3.93 6.49 -14.08
N GLY A 142 3.66 5.77 -13.00
CA GLY A 142 3.67 6.49 -11.75
C GLY A 142 3.54 5.66 -10.51
N VAL A 143 3.64 6.38 -9.41
CA VAL A 143 3.37 5.88 -8.07
C VAL A 143 2.06 6.45 -7.60
N TYR A 144 1.09 5.58 -7.37
CA TYR A 144 -0.14 5.93 -6.67
C TYR A 144 0.10 5.81 -5.19
N VAL A 145 -0.35 6.79 -4.40
CA VAL A 145 -0.31 6.68 -2.95
C VAL A 145 -1.71 6.74 -2.40
N LEU A 146 -2.08 5.69 -1.67
CA LEU A 146 -3.40 5.47 -1.14
C LEU A 146 -3.37 5.55 0.39
N ASP A 147 -4.37 6.19 0.98
CA ASP A 147 -4.70 6.04 2.39
C ASP A 147 -5.43 4.71 2.57
N ILE A 148 -4.88 3.87 3.45
CA ILE A 148 -5.36 2.54 3.81
C ILE A 148 -5.70 2.43 5.31
N SER A 149 -5.94 3.56 5.97
CA SER A 149 -6.36 3.61 7.38
C SER A 149 -7.67 2.85 7.62
N ASP A 150 -8.59 2.89 6.66
CA ASP A 150 -9.73 1.97 6.55
C ASP A 150 -9.43 0.90 5.48
N PRO A 151 -9.10 -0.35 5.88
CA PRO A 151 -8.78 -1.42 4.94
C PRO A 151 -9.96 -1.83 4.05
N THR A 152 -11.20 -1.48 4.42
CA THR A 152 -12.39 -1.77 3.62
C THR A 152 -12.63 -0.74 2.51
N ASN A 153 -12.01 0.44 2.63
CA ASN A 153 -12.18 1.54 1.69
C ASN A 153 -10.87 2.33 1.49
N PRO A 154 -9.88 1.76 0.78
CA PRO A 154 -8.68 2.50 0.40
C PRO A 154 -9.04 3.70 -0.49
N THR A 155 -8.35 4.83 -0.30
CA THR A 155 -8.63 6.06 -1.07
C THR A 155 -7.36 6.70 -1.62
N LEU A 156 -7.45 7.34 -2.78
CA LEU A 156 -6.31 8.03 -3.39
C LEU A 156 -5.95 9.29 -2.61
N VAL A 157 -4.72 9.35 -2.12
CA VAL A 157 -4.12 10.58 -1.60
C VAL A 157 -3.55 11.39 -2.75
N THR A 158 -2.72 10.74 -3.58
CA THR A 158 -2.03 11.41 -4.68
C THR A 158 -1.48 10.43 -5.73
N TYR A 159 -1.04 10.98 -6.85
CA TYR A 159 -0.34 10.27 -7.91
C TYR A 159 0.87 11.09 -8.34
N TYR A 160 2.02 10.42 -8.46
CA TYR A 160 3.24 11.00 -8.99
C TYR A 160 3.60 10.36 -10.33
N ASP A 161 3.70 11.18 -11.36
CA ASP A 161 4.12 10.74 -12.70
C ASP A 161 5.64 10.55 -12.73
N THR A 162 6.10 9.34 -13.01
CA THR A 162 7.52 8.99 -13.10
C THR A 162 8.02 9.13 -14.53
N PRO A 163 9.28 9.54 -14.75
CA PRO A 163 9.84 9.72 -16.09
C PRO A 163 10.08 8.38 -16.84
N GLY A 164 10.05 7.24 -16.14
CA GLY A 164 10.08 5.92 -16.74
C GLY A 164 9.19 4.91 -16.00
N ILE A 165 9.20 3.68 -16.52
CA ILE A 165 8.33 2.58 -16.09
C ILE A 165 8.69 2.14 -14.67
N PRO A 166 7.86 2.41 -13.65
CA PRO A 166 8.15 2.01 -12.27
C PRO A 166 7.87 0.52 -12.12
N LYS A 167 8.82 -0.20 -11.53
CA LYS A 167 8.72 -1.65 -11.28
C LYS A 167 8.68 -1.97 -9.81
N ASP A 168 9.37 -1.18 -8.99
CA ASP A 168 9.40 -1.36 -7.55
C ASP A 168 9.39 0.00 -6.86
N VAL A 169 8.90 0.03 -5.63
CA VAL A 169 8.82 1.23 -4.81
C VAL A 169 9.25 0.90 -3.38
N PHE A 170 10.09 1.75 -2.82
CA PHE A 170 10.56 1.66 -1.44
C PHE A 170 10.47 3.03 -0.79
N VAL A 171 10.07 3.07 0.47
CA VAL A 171 9.85 4.32 1.21
C VAL A 171 10.69 4.33 2.48
N ASP A 172 11.59 5.31 2.55
CA ASP A 172 12.38 5.69 3.73
C ASP A 172 12.18 7.18 3.94
N GLU A 173 11.10 7.52 4.65
CA GLU A 173 10.63 8.90 4.80
C GLU A 173 11.75 9.86 5.23
N PRO A 174 11.83 11.04 4.57
CA PRO A 174 10.86 11.59 3.63
C PRO A 174 11.08 11.15 2.18
N TYR A 175 11.91 10.15 1.89
CA TYR A 175 12.26 9.78 0.51
C TYR A 175 11.46 8.57 -0.01
N VAL A 176 11.02 8.68 -1.27
CA VAL A 176 10.49 7.56 -2.05
C VAL A 176 11.50 7.24 -3.14
N LEU A 177 11.85 5.97 -3.20
CA LEU A 177 12.78 5.39 -4.14
C LEU A 177 11.97 4.50 -5.08
N VAL A 178 12.04 4.79 -6.38
CA VAL A 178 11.32 4.05 -7.41
C VAL A 178 12.33 3.42 -8.35
N ALA A 179 12.38 2.10 -8.36
CA ALA A 179 13.18 1.38 -9.35
C ALA A 179 12.42 1.40 -10.66
N GLU A 180 12.99 2.08 -11.66
CA GLU A 180 12.49 2.11 -13.01
C GLU A 180 13.31 1.16 -13.90
N HIS A 181 12.83 0.86 -15.10
CA HIS A 181 13.48 -0.11 -16.00
C HIS A 181 14.99 0.11 -16.18
N ASN A 182 15.47 1.36 -16.23
CA ASN A 182 16.89 1.70 -16.42
C ASN A 182 17.44 2.75 -15.44
N SER A 183 16.68 3.10 -14.41
CA SER A 183 17.02 4.20 -13.49
C SER A 183 16.50 3.92 -12.09
N LEU A 184 17.05 4.65 -11.12
CA LEU A 184 16.46 4.79 -9.79
C LEU A 184 16.03 6.24 -9.67
N LEU A 185 14.72 6.47 -9.61
CA LEU A 185 14.18 7.77 -9.25
C LEU A 185 14.17 7.88 -7.73
N VAL A 186 14.67 9.00 -7.21
CA VAL A 186 14.57 9.34 -5.79
C VAL A 186 13.93 10.71 -5.72
N PHE A 187 12.79 10.80 -5.05
CA PHE A 187 12.13 12.07 -4.78
C PHE A 187 11.68 12.13 -3.32
N GLU A 188 11.51 13.35 -2.84
CA GLU A 188 10.97 13.58 -1.51
C GLU A 188 9.43 13.47 -1.57
N ALA A 189 8.87 12.62 -0.73
CA ALA A 189 7.46 12.47 -0.45
C ALA A 189 6.90 13.65 0.36
N SER A 190 7.34 14.88 0.06
CA SER A 190 6.82 16.09 0.71
C SER A 190 5.33 16.32 0.44
N PHE A 191 4.76 15.63 -0.55
CA PHE A 191 3.32 15.59 -0.84
C PHE A 191 2.54 14.58 0.01
N LEU A 192 3.20 13.75 0.82
CA LEU A 192 2.62 12.74 1.72
C LEU A 192 2.55 13.16 3.17
N SER A 193 2.86 14.43 3.41
CA SER A 193 2.56 15.00 4.70
C SER A 193 1.10 14.74 5.06
N VAL A 194 0.88 14.32 6.29
CA VAL A 194 -0.47 14.04 6.78
C VAL A 194 -0.82 15.22 7.68
N PRO A 195 -1.95 15.89 7.47
CA PRO A 195 -2.42 16.88 8.44
C PRO A 195 -2.41 16.30 9.85
N GLY A 196 -1.64 16.90 10.76
CA GLY A 196 -1.47 16.42 12.13
C GLY A 196 -0.29 15.50 12.40
N ASP A 197 0.43 15.03 11.38
CA ASP A 197 1.66 14.24 11.51
C ASP A 197 2.87 15.17 11.66
N ALA A 198 2.96 15.79 12.83
CA ALA A 198 3.98 16.79 13.13
C ALA A 198 5.39 16.19 13.23
N ASN A 199 5.50 14.89 13.52
CA ASN A 199 6.79 14.19 13.60
C ASN A 199 7.20 13.50 12.29
N SER A 200 6.32 13.49 11.28
CA SER A 200 6.51 12.88 9.96
C SER A 200 6.77 11.37 10.02
N ASP A 201 6.08 10.65 10.92
CA ASP A 201 6.14 9.19 11.04
C ASP A 201 5.04 8.45 10.27
N GLY A 202 4.18 9.20 9.59
CA GLY A 202 3.07 8.72 8.77
C GLY A 202 1.82 8.36 9.56
N ILE A 203 1.77 8.62 10.87
CA ILE A 203 0.67 8.24 11.76
C ILE A 203 0.29 9.38 12.71
N VAL A 204 -0.89 9.98 12.51
CA VAL A 204 -1.41 10.98 13.45
C VAL A 204 -1.81 10.34 14.78
N ASN A 205 -1.02 10.55 15.83
CA ASN A 205 -1.18 9.98 17.17
C ASN A 205 -0.65 10.90 18.30
N SER A 206 -0.57 10.39 19.53
CA SER A 206 -0.11 11.17 20.69
C SER A 206 1.35 11.65 20.58
N SER A 207 2.17 10.99 19.77
CA SER A 207 3.57 11.36 19.55
C SER A 207 3.68 12.68 18.79
N ASP A 208 2.74 13.01 17.90
CA ASP A 208 2.65 14.30 17.22
C ASP A 208 2.32 15.43 18.18
N VAL A 209 1.42 15.17 19.12
CA VAL A 209 1.11 16.12 20.20
C VAL A 209 2.37 16.40 21.01
N VAL A 210 3.12 15.35 21.36
CA VAL A 210 4.39 15.50 22.09
C VAL A 210 5.43 16.25 21.25
N TYR A 211 5.52 15.96 19.96
CA TYR A 211 6.44 16.63 19.05
C TYR A 211 6.15 18.12 18.96
N LEU A 212 4.89 18.52 18.75
CA LEU A 212 4.48 19.93 18.76
C LEU A 212 4.78 20.61 20.09
N ILE A 213 4.56 19.93 21.23
CA ILE A 213 4.91 20.47 22.55
C ILE A 213 6.43 20.67 22.68
N ASP A 214 7.23 19.72 22.22
CA ASP A 214 8.68 19.80 22.31
C ASP A 214 9.23 20.90 21.39
N TYR A 215 8.73 21.02 20.17
CA TYR A 215 9.02 22.12 19.25
C TYR A 215 8.68 23.48 19.86
N LEU A 216 7.44 23.67 20.30
CA LEU A 216 6.94 24.97 20.78
C LEU A 216 7.52 25.40 22.12
N PHE A 217 7.81 24.45 23.03
CA PHE A 217 8.09 24.77 24.43
C PHE A 217 9.41 24.21 24.97
N LYS A 218 10.11 23.33 24.24
CA LYS A 218 11.34 22.68 24.74
C LYS A 218 12.54 22.80 23.80
N ASN A 219 12.49 23.71 22.82
CA ASN A 219 13.52 23.87 21.80
C ASN A 219 13.77 22.57 20.99
N GLY A 220 12.70 21.82 20.74
CA GLY A 220 12.72 20.69 19.80
C GLY A 220 12.97 21.16 18.35
N PRO A 221 13.26 20.22 17.44
CA PRO A 221 13.40 20.52 16.02
C PRO A 221 12.10 21.07 15.43
N GLU A 222 12.24 21.87 14.37
CA GLU A 222 11.10 22.32 13.56
C GLU A 222 10.51 21.14 12.78
N PRO A 223 9.17 21.05 12.66
CA PRO A 223 8.53 20.05 11.82
C PRO A 223 9.08 20.09 10.39
N SER A 224 9.39 18.93 9.82
CA SER A 224 9.85 18.81 8.44
C SER A 224 8.83 19.35 7.43
N ASP A 225 7.53 19.18 7.73
CA ASP A 225 6.46 19.91 7.07
C ASP A 225 5.70 20.80 8.07
N PRO A 226 5.96 22.12 8.06
CA PRO A 226 5.21 23.10 8.84
C PRO A 226 3.69 23.05 8.61
N ASN A 227 3.22 22.64 7.44
CA ASN A 227 1.79 22.55 7.14
C ASN A 227 1.11 21.31 7.73
N ALA A 228 1.85 20.24 8.03
CA ALA A 228 1.32 19.14 8.85
C ALA A 228 1.15 19.56 10.31
N ALA A 229 1.94 20.52 10.78
CA ALA A 229 1.95 21.00 12.16
C ALA A 229 0.95 22.13 12.44
N ASP A 230 0.55 22.90 11.43
CA ASP A 230 -0.60 23.82 11.47
C ASP A 230 -1.88 23.04 11.12
N VAL A 231 -2.48 22.44 12.15
CA VAL A 231 -3.56 21.46 12.00
C VAL A 231 -4.95 22.09 11.98
N ASN A 232 -5.03 23.36 12.36
CA ASN A 232 -6.26 24.13 12.45
C ASN A 232 -6.45 25.11 11.25
N PHE A 233 -5.46 25.18 10.35
CA PHE A 233 -5.44 26.01 9.15
C PHE A 233 -5.50 27.53 9.43
N ASP A 234 -4.86 27.99 10.51
CA ASP A 234 -4.77 29.41 10.85
C ASP A 234 -3.47 30.08 10.36
N CYS A 235 -2.64 29.32 9.62
CA CYS A 235 -1.32 29.69 9.13
C CYS A 235 -0.30 29.98 10.23
N GLN A 236 -0.50 29.47 11.46
CA GLN A 236 0.42 29.66 12.59
C GLN A 236 0.58 28.40 13.44
N ILE A 237 1.77 27.81 13.46
CA ILE A 237 2.05 26.70 14.38
C ILE A 237 2.19 27.22 15.81
N ASN A 238 1.22 26.90 16.66
CA ASN A 238 1.15 27.37 18.04
C ASN A 238 0.42 26.39 18.97
N SER A 239 0.14 26.81 20.21
CA SER A 239 -0.55 25.97 21.20
C SER A 239 -1.97 25.56 20.79
N ALA A 240 -2.61 26.30 19.88
CA ALA A 240 -3.92 25.97 19.35
C ALA A 240 -3.87 24.67 18.54
N ASP A 241 -2.78 24.42 17.79
CA ASP A 241 -2.57 23.19 17.03
C ASP A 241 -2.45 21.98 17.95
N VAL A 242 -1.71 22.13 19.06
CA VAL A 242 -1.62 21.09 20.10
C VAL A 242 -3.01 20.75 20.64
N VAL A 243 -3.83 21.77 20.95
CA VAL A 243 -5.19 21.57 21.47
C VAL A 243 -6.09 20.93 20.43
N TYR A 244 -6.02 21.39 19.18
CA TYR A 244 -6.80 20.85 18.07
C TYR A 244 -6.49 19.37 17.85
N LEU A 245 -5.21 19.00 17.86
CA LEU A 245 -4.77 17.61 17.69
C LEU A 245 -5.23 16.71 18.87
N ILE A 246 -5.21 17.23 20.10
CA ILE A 246 -5.78 16.54 21.27
C ILE A 246 -7.29 16.35 21.14
N ASP A 247 -8.01 17.38 20.69
CA ASP A 247 -9.46 17.31 20.52
C ASP A 247 -9.85 16.30 19.44
N TYR A 248 -9.12 16.29 18.32
CA TYR A 248 -9.24 15.27 17.27
C TYR A 248 -9.00 13.86 17.83
N LEU A 249 -7.84 13.61 18.46
CA LEU A 249 -7.44 12.27 18.89
C LEU A 249 -8.28 11.72 20.05
N PHE A 250 -8.76 12.58 20.95
CA PHE A 250 -9.32 12.13 22.24
C PHE A 250 -10.72 12.64 22.55
N ARG A 251 -11.25 13.62 21.81
CA ARG A 251 -12.54 14.27 22.12
C ARG A 251 -13.55 14.22 20.97
N GLY A 252 -13.24 13.50 19.89
CA GLY A 252 -14.11 13.43 18.70
C GLY A 252 -14.18 14.75 17.94
N GLY A 253 -13.09 15.53 17.99
CA GLY A 253 -12.93 16.75 17.22
C GLY A 253 -12.81 16.51 15.71
N PRO A 254 -12.87 17.58 14.91
CA PRO A 254 -12.73 17.51 13.46
C PRO A 254 -11.36 16.97 13.04
N PHE A 255 -11.30 16.37 11.85
CA PHE A 255 -10.04 15.91 11.25
C PHE A 255 -9.08 17.11 10.99
N PRO A 256 -7.76 16.95 11.22
CA PRO A 256 -6.77 17.97 10.90
C PRO A 256 -6.78 18.39 9.43
N GLN A 257 -6.48 19.65 9.14
CA GLN A 257 -6.29 20.13 7.78
C GLN A 257 -4.85 20.59 7.60
N PHE A 258 -4.37 20.51 6.37
CA PHE A 258 -3.08 21.09 6.03
C PHE A 258 -3.11 22.59 6.24
N GLY A 259 -2.10 23.08 6.93
CA GLY A 259 -1.82 24.48 7.16
C GLY A 259 -1.48 25.30 5.92
N CYS A 260 -1.17 26.56 6.16
CA CYS A 260 -0.77 27.54 5.16
C CYS A 260 0.48 28.34 5.57
N VAL A 261 1.36 27.70 6.33
CA VAL A 261 2.59 28.28 6.86
C VAL A 261 3.63 28.39 5.72
N SER A 262 4.21 29.58 5.56
CA SER A 262 5.14 29.95 4.47
C SER A 262 6.61 29.91 4.86
#